data_AF-A0A3B8LRI8-F1
#
_entry.id   AF-A0A3B8LRI8-F1
#
_cell.length_a   1.000
_cell.length_b   1.000
_cell.length_c   1.000
_cell.angle_alpha   90.00
_cell.angle_beta   90.00
_cell.angle_gamma   90.00
#
_symmetry.space_group_name_H-M   'P 1'
#
loop_
_entity.id
_entity.type
_entity.pdbx_description
1 polymer ?
#
loop_
_entity_poly.entity_id
_entity_poly.type
_entity_poly.pdbx_seq_one_letter_code
_entity_poly.pdbx_strand_id
1 'polypeptide(L)'
;MRIRIVFSLCLGLSALWAVACSSPPSSEYTWNLPPGFSPPPDPPDNPTTAAKVKLGRYLFYDKRLSLKENVSCGTCHKQHLAFTDGEAVGTGTTGQ
;
A
#
# COMPACT_ATOMS: atom_id res chain seq x y z
N MET A 1 -13.73 -3.21 -47.31
CA MET A 1 -13.04 -4.17 -46.41
C MET A 1 -12.32 -3.52 -45.21
N ARG A 2 -11.82 -2.28 -45.32
CA ARG A 2 -11.09 -1.59 -44.22
C ARG A 2 -11.97 -1.10 -43.05
N ILE A 3 -13.24 -0.76 -43.29
CA ILE A 3 -14.17 -0.24 -42.26
C ILE A 3 -14.69 -1.34 -41.30
N ARG A 4 -14.80 -2.59 -41.77
CA ARG A 4 -15.24 -3.74 -40.94
C ARG A 4 -14.18 -4.14 -39.89
N ILE A 5 -12.91 -3.90 -40.18
CA ILE A 5 -11.79 -4.23 -39.29
C ILE A 5 -11.72 -3.23 -38.12
N VAL A 6 -12.04 -1.95 -38.37
CA VAL A 6 -12.03 -0.90 -37.33
C VAL A 6 -13.15 -1.11 -36.31
N PHE A 7 -14.34 -1.56 -36.74
CA PHE A 7 -15.46 -1.82 -35.83
C PHE A 7 -15.23 -3.02 -34.90
N SER A 8 -14.58 -4.10 -35.37
CA SER A 8 -14.20 -5.22 -34.51
C SER A 8 -13.06 -4.89 -33.55
N LEU A 9 -12.14 -4.00 -33.92
CA LEU A 9 -11.06 -3.58 -33.02
C LEU A 9 -11.59 -2.74 -31.85
N CYS A 10 -12.56 -1.86 -32.09
CA CYS A 10 -13.18 -1.05 -31.04
C CYS A 10 -14.07 -1.87 -30.07
N LEU A 11 -14.77 -2.92 -30.56
CA LEU A 11 -15.53 -3.84 -29.69
C LEU A 11 -14.62 -4.76 -28.87
N GLY A 12 -13.47 -5.17 -29.42
CA GLY A 12 -12.47 -5.94 -28.67
C GLY A 12 -11.83 -5.12 -27.55
N LEU A 13 -11.54 -3.83 -27.80
CA LEU A 13 -10.94 -2.94 -26.82
C LEU A 13 -11.89 -2.54 -25.68
N SER A 14 -13.19 -2.40 -25.96
CA SER A 14 -14.20 -2.11 -24.93
C SER A 14 -14.51 -3.30 -24.02
N ALA A 15 -14.47 -4.53 -24.56
CA ALA A 15 -14.61 -5.75 -23.77
C ALA A 15 -13.42 -5.98 -22.81
N LEU A 16 -12.20 -5.61 -23.21
CA LEU A 16 -11.03 -5.63 -22.31
C LEU A 16 -11.12 -4.60 -21.18
N TRP A 17 -11.81 -3.47 -21.40
CA TRP A 17 -11.95 -2.43 -20.39
C TRP A 17 -12.95 -2.82 -19.28
N ALA A 18 -14.00 -3.56 -19.62
CA ALA A 18 -15.00 -4.03 -18.67
C ALA A 18 -14.46 -5.07 -17.66
N VAL A 19 -13.51 -5.92 -18.07
CA VAL A 19 -12.91 -6.95 -17.20
C VAL A 19 -11.93 -6.34 -16.18
N ALA A 20 -11.33 -5.19 -16.48
CA ALA A 20 -10.36 -4.54 -15.58
C ALA A 20 -10.98 -3.98 -14.29
N CYS A 21 -12.28 -3.66 -14.29
CA CYS A 21 -12.98 -3.14 -13.09
C CYS A 21 -13.36 -4.25 -12.09
N SER A 22 -13.24 -5.52 -12.46
CA SER A 22 -13.57 -6.66 -11.59
C SER A 22 -12.32 -7.15 -10.85
N SER A 23 -11.63 -6.27 -10.13
CA SER A 23 -10.59 -6.73 -9.21
C SER A 23 -11.26 -7.54 -8.09
N PRO A 24 -10.88 -8.80 -7.86
CA PRO A 24 -11.47 -9.61 -6.79
C PRO A 24 -11.24 -8.95 -5.42
N PRO A 25 -12.09 -9.25 -4.42
CA PRO A 25 -11.89 -8.74 -3.06
C PRO A 25 -10.47 -9.10 -2.61
N SER A 26 -9.73 -8.07 -2.21
CA SER A 26 -8.38 -8.19 -1.69
C SER A 26 -8.35 -9.24 -0.58
N SER A 27 -7.48 -10.25 -0.72
CA SER A 27 -7.35 -11.35 0.24
C SER A 27 -7.33 -10.85 1.68
N GLU A 28 -8.18 -11.45 2.52
CA GLU A 28 -8.21 -11.20 3.97
C GLU A 28 -6.80 -11.31 4.57
N TYR A 29 -6.50 -10.47 5.56
CA TYR A 29 -5.21 -10.50 6.24
C TYR A 29 -5.23 -11.49 7.42
N THR A 30 -4.30 -12.43 7.43
CA THR A 30 -4.15 -13.38 8.53
C THR A 30 -3.25 -12.80 9.61
N TRP A 31 -3.82 -12.48 10.78
CA TRP A 31 -3.10 -11.84 11.88
C TRP A 31 -2.10 -12.75 12.63
N ASN A 32 -2.27 -14.07 12.58
CA ASN A 32 -1.40 -15.05 13.27
C ASN A 32 -1.16 -14.72 14.75
N LEU A 33 -2.22 -14.42 15.50
CA LEU A 33 -2.13 -14.01 16.91
C LEU A 33 -2.03 -15.22 17.84
N PRO A 34 -1.32 -15.10 18.98
CA PRO A 34 -1.35 -16.11 20.04
C PRO A 34 -2.76 -16.29 20.62
N PRO A 35 -3.06 -17.45 21.25
CA PRO A 35 -4.30 -17.64 21.98
C PRO A 35 -4.54 -16.54 23.02
N GLY A 36 -5.78 -16.05 23.11
CA GLY A 36 -6.17 -14.99 24.04
C GLY A 36 -6.06 -13.56 23.48
N PHE A 37 -5.57 -13.38 22.25
CA PHE A 37 -5.52 -12.08 21.59
C PHE A 37 -6.54 -11.99 20.45
N SER A 38 -7.32 -10.90 20.45
CA SER A 38 -8.21 -10.55 19.34
C SER A 38 -7.48 -9.67 18.33
N PRO A 39 -7.82 -9.77 17.03
CA PRO A 39 -7.36 -8.80 16.03
C PRO A 39 -7.68 -7.35 16.45
N PRO A 40 -6.81 -6.39 16.10
CA PRO A 40 -7.16 -4.98 16.28
C PRO A 40 -8.37 -4.63 15.41
N PRO A 41 -9.21 -3.67 15.85
CA PRO A 41 -10.36 -3.24 15.09
C PRO A 41 -9.92 -2.52 13.81
N ASP A 42 -10.52 -2.90 12.69
CA ASP A 42 -10.33 -2.20 11.43
C ASP A 42 -11.30 -1.01 11.31
N PRO A 43 -10.84 0.16 10.83
CA PRO A 43 -11.73 1.23 10.42
C PRO A 43 -12.66 0.76 9.29
N PRO A 44 -13.97 1.11 9.29
CA PRO A 44 -14.93 0.61 8.30
C PRO A 44 -14.55 0.92 6.86
N ASP A 45 -13.90 2.05 6.63
CA ASP A 45 -13.43 2.55 5.34
C ASP A 45 -12.00 2.10 4.99
N ASN A 46 -11.31 1.43 5.91
CA ASN A 46 -9.95 0.94 5.71
C ASN A 46 -9.72 -0.47 6.28
N PRO A 47 -10.44 -1.51 5.80
CA PRO A 47 -10.28 -2.89 6.28
C PRO A 47 -8.89 -3.45 5.99
N THR A 48 -8.27 -4.19 6.89
CA THR A 48 -6.90 -4.69 6.68
C THR A 48 -6.87 -5.80 5.63
N THR A 49 -5.97 -5.69 4.65
CA THR A 49 -5.79 -6.67 3.57
C THR A 49 -4.31 -6.93 3.34
N ALA A 50 -3.94 -8.13 2.88
CA ALA A 50 -2.53 -8.46 2.65
C ALA A 50 -1.86 -7.51 1.64
N ALA A 51 -2.61 -7.08 0.61
CA ALA A 51 -2.15 -6.11 -0.37
C ALA A 51 -1.86 -4.74 0.26
N LYS A 52 -2.74 -4.24 1.13
CA LYS A 52 -2.53 -2.95 1.82
C LYS A 52 -1.39 -3.01 2.84
N VAL A 53 -1.23 -4.11 3.56
CA VAL A 53 -0.08 -4.31 4.46
C VAL A 53 1.23 -4.29 3.68
N LYS A 54 1.29 -5.00 2.54
CA LYS A 54 2.47 -5.00 1.67
C LYS A 54 2.78 -3.62 1.09
N LEU A 55 1.76 -2.91 0.58
CA LEU A 55 1.90 -1.55 0.07
C LEU A 55 2.38 -0.59 1.17
N GLY A 56 1.75 -0.63 2.34
CA GLY A 56 2.13 0.19 3.49
C GLY A 56 3.58 -0.04 3.90
N ARG A 57 4.04 -1.30 3.92
CA ARG A 57 5.47 -1.61 4.16
C ARG A 57 6.38 -0.95 3.14
N TYR A 58 6.07 -1.00 1.84
CA TYR A 58 6.90 -0.34 0.83
C TYR A 58 6.96 1.17 1.06
N LEU A 59 5.81 1.81 1.25
CA LEU A 59 5.72 3.25 1.47
C LEU A 59 6.45 3.70 2.73
N PHE A 60 6.40 2.90 3.81
CA PHE A 60 7.09 3.19 5.08
C PHE A 60 8.61 3.38 4.91
N TYR A 61 9.22 2.68 3.95
CA TYR A 61 10.65 2.77 3.64
C TYR A 61 10.95 3.62 2.39
N ASP A 62 9.95 4.23 1.77
CA ASP A 62 10.13 5.00 0.54
C ASP A 62 10.51 6.44 0.87
N LYS A 63 11.73 6.84 0.49
CA LYS A 63 12.24 8.19 0.73
C LYS A 63 11.56 9.24 -0.14
N ARG A 64 11.00 8.86 -1.29
CA ARG A 64 10.34 9.77 -2.24
C ARG A 64 9.11 10.46 -1.66
N LEU A 65 8.59 9.97 -0.54
CA LEU A 65 7.50 10.61 0.19
C LEU A 65 7.93 11.83 1.01
N SER A 66 9.23 12.00 1.28
CA SER A 66 9.73 13.19 1.98
C SER A 66 9.99 14.34 1.02
N LEU A 67 9.87 15.58 1.52
CA LEU A 67 10.05 16.81 0.73
C LEU A 67 11.39 16.88 -0.02
N LYS A 68 12.47 16.35 0.57
CA LYS A 68 13.82 16.35 -0.02
C LYS A 68 14.23 14.96 -0.54
N GLU A 69 13.29 14.03 -0.62
CA GLU A 69 13.50 12.65 -1.07
C GLU A 69 14.63 11.88 -0.35
N ASN A 70 14.96 12.28 0.88
CA ASN A 70 16.12 11.76 1.62
C ASN A 70 15.76 11.05 2.94
N VAL A 71 14.54 11.23 3.43
CA VAL A 71 14.01 10.64 4.67
C VAL A 71 12.78 9.78 4.37
N SER A 72 12.60 8.68 5.09
CA SER A 72 11.38 7.86 5.09
C SER A 72 10.90 7.69 6.54
N CYS A 73 9.74 7.08 6.75
CA CYS A 73 9.30 6.71 8.10
C CYS A 73 10.36 5.81 8.77
N GLY A 74 10.93 4.85 8.01
CA GLY A 74 11.99 3.95 8.47
C GLY A 74 13.34 4.60 8.77
N THR A 75 13.55 5.88 8.44
CA THR A 75 14.78 6.60 8.81
C THR A 75 14.84 6.84 10.32
N CYS A 76 13.71 7.26 10.91
CA CYS A 76 13.59 7.45 12.36
C CYS A 76 12.99 6.21 13.04
N HIS A 77 12.01 5.55 12.43
CA HIS A 77 11.41 4.33 12.99
C HIS A 77 12.19 3.07 12.57
N LYS A 78 13.37 2.89 13.15
CA LYS A 78 14.32 1.83 12.77
C LYS A 78 13.86 0.48 13.31
N GLN A 79 13.62 -0.49 12.42
CA GLN A 79 13.11 -1.82 12.80
C GLN A 79 14.01 -2.54 13.82
N HIS A 80 15.34 -2.39 13.73
CA HIS A 80 16.29 -3.01 14.67
C HIS A 80 16.27 -2.38 16.07
N LEU A 81 15.66 -1.19 16.23
CA LEU A 81 15.41 -0.53 17.51
C LEU A 81 13.90 -0.56 17.85
N ALA A 82 13.20 -1.62 17.44
CA ALA A 82 11.75 -1.76 17.63
C ALA A 82 10.95 -0.54 17.13
N PHE A 83 11.35 -0.01 15.96
CA PHE A 83 10.74 1.15 15.31
C PHE A 83 10.91 2.50 16.06
N THR A 84 12.01 2.66 16.80
CA THR A 84 12.47 3.95 17.38
C THR A 84 13.76 4.43 16.71
N ASP A 85 14.20 5.66 16.98
CA ASP A 85 15.45 6.23 16.45
C ASP A 85 16.64 6.12 17.41
N GLY A 86 16.36 5.91 18.71
CA GLY A 86 17.35 5.85 19.78
C GLY A 86 17.71 7.21 20.38
N GLU A 87 17.00 8.27 19.99
CA GLU A 87 17.27 9.64 20.42
C GLU A 87 16.29 10.07 21.53
N ALA A 88 16.67 11.09 22.32
CA ALA A 88 15.79 11.62 23.35
C ALA A 88 14.57 12.36 22.78
N VAL A 89 14.75 13.00 21.62
CA VAL A 89 13.71 13.71 20.86
C VAL A 89 13.95 13.49 19.36
N GLY A 90 12.87 13.45 18.57
CA GLY A 90 12.97 13.28 17.13
C GLY A 90 13.36 14.57 16.43
N THR A 91 14.22 14.46 15.41
CA THR A 91 14.54 15.58 14.50
C THR A 91 13.60 15.58 13.29
N GLY A 92 13.02 16.74 12.99
CA GLY A 92 12.13 16.88 11.83
C GLY A 92 12.85 16.70 10.49
N THR A 93 12.10 16.41 9.41
CA THR A 93 12.67 16.25 8.04
C THR A 93 13.41 17.50 7.53
N THR A 94 13.20 18.63 8.19
CA THR A 94 13.79 19.94 7.92
C THR A 94 14.74 20.42 9.02
N GLY A 95 15.05 19.58 10.02
CA GLY A 95 16.07 19.86 11.04
C GLY A 95 15.58 20.59 12.30
N GLN A 96 14.28 20.56 12.57
CA GLN A 96 13.71 21.02 13.85
C GLN A 96 14.00 20.05 14.99
#